data_AF-A0A950DT63-F1
#
_entry.id   AF-A0A950DT63-F1
#
_cell.length_a   1.000
_cell.length_b   1.000
_cell.length_c   1.000
_cell.angle_alpha   90.00
_cell.angle_beta   90.00
_cell.angle_gamma   90.00
#
_symmetry.space_group_name_H-M   'P 1'
#
loop_
_entity.id
_entity.type
_entity.pdbx_description
1 polymer ?
#
loop_
_entity_poly.entity_id
_entity_poly.type
_entity_poly.pdbx_seq_one_letter_code
_entity_poly.pdbx_strand_id
1 'polypeptide(L)'
;MTANSHLSDYELAELAAGNASQTVLAHLQACTECGFEAREVREAIAGFRGALTLLAGEPLTAGERSSRASRSMHAWGVRIVGALAILAMVCGGVLLDRNTARKLIHPAPVSDSELLNQVQDELSDDSPAALAPAGYLADERDAILETTPQTQPQQGRH
;
A
#
# COMPACT_ATOMS: atom_id res chain seq x y z
N MET A 1 -12.33 16.42 -13.27
CA MET A 1 -11.11 15.62 -13.14
C MET A 1 -10.00 16.43 -13.76
N THR A 2 -9.14 17.03 -12.93
CA THR A 2 -8.08 17.94 -13.35
C THR A 2 -7.02 17.14 -14.10
N ALA A 3 -6.56 17.66 -15.23
CA ALA A 3 -5.63 16.99 -16.15
C ALA A 3 -4.20 16.77 -15.59
N ASN A 4 -3.99 16.93 -14.28
CA ASN A 4 -2.68 16.95 -13.62
C ASN A 4 -2.54 15.94 -12.47
N SER A 5 -3.51 15.06 -12.24
CA SER A 5 -3.38 13.99 -11.24
C SER A 5 -3.04 12.66 -11.93
N HIS A 6 -1.98 11.98 -11.46
CA HIS A 6 -1.65 10.62 -11.86
C HIS A 6 -2.75 9.62 -11.44
N LEU A 7 -2.72 8.43 -12.03
CA LEU A 7 -3.58 7.33 -11.61
C LEU A 7 -3.22 6.91 -10.20
N SER A 8 -4.24 6.54 -9.42
CA SER A 8 -4.02 5.90 -8.13
C SER A 8 -3.55 4.46 -8.30
N ASP A 9 -2.84 3.93 -7.30
CA ASP A 9 -2.42 2.52 -7.24
C ASP A 9 -3.61 1.55 -7.42
N TYR A 10 -4.78 1.93 -6.92
CA TYR A 10 -6.01 1.16 -7.07
C TYR A 10 -6.44 1.05 -8.54
N GLU A 11 -6.43 2.17 -9.28
CA GLU A 11 -6.77 2.18 -10.70
C GLU A 11 -5.74 1.43 -11.55
N LEU A 12 -4.45 1.52 -11.17
CA LEU A 12 -3.37 0.71 -11.77
C LEU A 12 -3.58 -0.79 -11.51
N ALA A 13 -4.02 -1.18 -10.32
CA ALA A 13 -4.34 -2.56 -9.98
C ALA A 13 -5.58 -3.07 -10.76
N GLU A 14 -6.63 -2.25 -10.90
CA GLU A 14 -7.78 -2.60 -11.73
C GLU A 14 -7.41 -2.76 -13.21
N LEU A 15 -6.53 -1.89 -13.73
CA LEU A 15 -5.96 -2.00 -15.07
C LEU A 15 -5.18 -3.31 -15.25
N ALA A 16 -4.35 -3.69 -14.27
CA ALA A 16 -3.61 -4.94 -14.28
C ALA A 16 -4.52 -6.18 -14.21
N ALA A 17 -5.65 -6.07 -13.51
CA ALA A 17 -6.68 -7.11 -13.44
C ALA A 17 -7.53 -7.22 -14.72
N GLY A 18 -7.42 -6.26 -15.65
CA GLY A 18 -8.23 -6.22 -16.88
C GLY A 18 -9.61 -5.56 -16.71
N ASN A 19 -9.86 -4.91 -15.58
CA ASN A 19 -11.13 -4.27 -15.22
C ASN A 19 -11.09 -2.73 -15.36
N ALA A 20 -10.11 -2.18 -16.08
CA ALA A 20 -9.96 -0.73 -16.21
C ALA A 20 -11.19 -0.08 -16.86
N SER A 21 -11.62 1.03 -16.26
CA SER A 21 -12.64 1.90 -16.81
C SER A 21 -12.14 2.63 -18.07
N GLN A 22 -13.08 3.08 -18.91
CA GLN A 22 -12.77 3.79 -20.16
C GLN A 22 -12.04 5.12 -19.89
N THR A 23 -12.29 5.74 -18.74
CA THR A 23 -11.61 6.96 -18.29
C THR A 23 -10.14 6.73 -17.96
N VAL A 24 -9.81 5.60 -17.33
CA VAL A 24 -8.41 5.20 -17.05
C VAL A 24 -7.65 4.97 -18.36
N LEU A 25 -8.29 4.28 -19.33
CA LEU A 25 -7.68 4.07 -20.65
C LEU A 25 -7.44 5.37 -21.41
N ALA A 26 -8.36 6.33 -21.34
CA ALA A 26 -8.19 7.64 -21.93
C ALA A 26 -7.06 8.43 -21.24
N HIS A 27 -6.93 8.32 -19.91
CA HIS A 27 -5.84 8.95 -19.17
C HIS A 27 -4.46 8.38 -19.56
N LEU A 28 -4.33 7.05 -19.75
CA LEU A 28 -3.08 6.43 -20.20
C LEU A 28 -2.61 6.91 -21.59
N GLN A 29 -3.54 7.35 -22.44
CA GLN A 29 -3.20 7.95 -23.73
C GLN A 29 -2.72 9.41 -23.59
N ALA A 30 -3.15 10.11 -22.53
CA ALA A 30 -2.82 11.50 -22.28
C ALA A 30 -1.58 11.66 -21.38
N CYS A 31 -1.35 10.76 -20.43
CA CYS A 31 -0.26 10.81 -19.46
C CYS A 31 0.78 9.71 -19.73
N THR A 32 1.97 10.10 -20.17
CA THR A 32 3.05 9.18 -20.54
C THR A 32 3.67 8.49 -19.34
N GLU A 33 3.73 9.15 -18.18
CA GLU A 33 4.29 8.56 -16.95
C GLU A 33 3.43 7.41 -16.44
N CYS A 34 2.12 7.63 -16.32
CA CYS A 34 1.16 6.56 -16.00
C CYS A 34 1.21 5.43 -17.05
N GLY A 35 1.44 5.76 -18.31
CA GLY A 35 1.63 4.78 -19.39
C GLY A 35 2.87 3.92 -19.22
N PHE A 36 3.97 4.51 -18.76
CA PHE A 36 5.23 3.80 -18.48
C PHE A 36 5.05 2.84 -17.29
N GLU A 37 4.50 3.34 -16.18
CA GLU A 37 4.26 2.54 -14.97
C GLU A 37 3.30 1.37 -15.25
N ALA A 38 2.19 1.62 -15.95
CA ALA A 38 1.26 0.58 -16.36
C ALA A 38 1.91 -0.51 -17.23
N ARG A 39 2.90 -0.14 -18.05
CA ARG A 39 3.65 -1.10 -18.88
C ARG A 39 4.58 -1.95 -18.02
N GLU A 40 5.30 -1.34 -17.09
CA GLU A 40 6.20 -2.04 -16.17
C GLU A 40 5.45 -3.09 -15.34
N VAL A 41 4.29 -2.71 -14.79
CA VAL A 41 3.42 -3.63 -14.05
C VAL A 41 2.97 -4.81 -14.92
N ARG A 42 2.57 -4.56 -16.17
CA ARG A 42 2.16 -5.63 -17.09
C ARG A 42 3.30 -6.57 -17.45
N GLU A 43 4.50 -6.03 -17.67
CA GLU A 43 5.69 -6.82 -17.98
C GLU A 43 6.08 -7.69 -16.77
N ALA A 44 6.00 -7.17 -15.55
CA ALA A 44 6.21 -7.94 -14.31
C ALA A 44 5.20 -9.10 -14.17
N ILE A 45 3.92 -8.84 -14.40
CA ILE A 45 2.86 -9.87 -14.34
C ILE A 45 3.07 -10.93 -15.43
N ALA A 46 3.42 -10.52 -16.65
CA ALA A 46 3.70 -11.45 -17.74
C ALA A 46 4.92 -12.32 -17.44
N GLY A 47 5.99 -11.74 -16.89
CA GLY A 47 7.19 -12.46 -16.44
C GLY A 47 6.87 -13.48 -15.34
N PHE A 48 6.07 -13.08 -14.34
CA PHE A 48 5.61 -13.97 -13.28
C PHE A 48 4.79 -15.14 -13.82
N ARG A 49 3.82 -14.88 -14.71
CA ARG A 49 3.03 -15.94 -15.38
C ARG A 49 3.93 -16.88 -16.20
N GLY A 50 4.91 -16.33 -16.92
CA GLY A 50 5.90 -17.12 -17.65
C GLY A 50 6.69 -18.05 -16.73
N ALA A 51 7.17 -17.53 -15.59
CA ALA A 51 7.87 -18.33 -14.59
C ALA A 51 6.99 -19.44 -14.02
N LEU A 52 5.70 -19.17 -13.73
CA LEU A 52 4.75 -20.19 -13.29
C LEU A 52 4.52 -21.27 -14.35
N THR A 53 4.39 -20.90 -15.62
CA THR A 53 4.22 -21.88 -16.71
C THR A 53 5.46 -22.75 -16.89
N LEU A 54 6.66 -22.20 -16.72
CA LEU A 54 7.91 -22.98 -16.73
C LEU A 54 7.99 -23.94 -15.54
N LEU A 55 7.52 -23.52 -14.36
CA LEU A 55 7.48 -24.37 -13.17
C LEU A 55 6.42 -25.49 -13.29
N ALA A 56 5.27 -25.19 -13.88
CA ALA A 56 4.18 -26.14 -14.08
C ALA A 56 4.41 -27.09 -15.27
N GLY A 57 5.29 -26.69 -16.21
CA GLY A 57 5.55 -27.35 -17.48
C GLY A 57 6.70 -28.37 -17.47
N GLU A 58 7.05 -28.98 -16.34
CA GLU A 58 7.80 -30.26 -16.37
C GLU A 58 6.81 -31.43 -16.45
N PRO A 59 6.36 -31.86 -17.66
CA PRO A 59 5.82 -33.20 -17.78
C PRO A 59 6.99 -34.16 -17.48
N LEU A 60 6.88 -34.91 -16.39
CA LEU A 60 7.70 -36.10 -16.17
C LEU A 60 7.48 -37.04 -17.35
N THR A 61 8.30 -36.93 -18.38
CA THR A 61 8.29 -37.84 -19.52
C THR A 61 8.52 -39.24 -18.98
N ALA A 62 7.46 -40.04 -18.97
CA ALA A 62 7.40 -41.39 -18.41
C ALA A 62 8.32 -42.42 -19.11
N GLY A 63 9.21 -41.99 -20.01
CA GLY A 63 10.10 -42.85 -20.80
C GLY A 63 11.55 -42.96 -20.32
N GLU A 64 12.03 -42.12 -19.40
CA GLU A 64 13.46 -42.10 -19.01
C GLU A 64 13.74 -42.68 -17.61
N ARG A 65 12.93 -43.65 -17.16
CA ARG A 65 13.04 -44.21 -15.80
C ARG A 65 14.16 -45.23 -15.57
N SER A 66 14.95 -45.63 -16.58
CA SER A 66 15.91 -46.74 -16.37
C SER A 66 17.40 -46.35 -16.23
N SER A 67 17.81 -45.08 -16.37
CA SER A 67 19.25 -44.73 -16.33
C SER A 67 19.63 -43.46 -15.55
N ARG A 68 18.68 -42.72 -14.95
CA ARG A 68 18.96 -41.42 -14.29
C ARG A 68 19.06 -41.44 -12.76
N ALA A 69 18.99 -42.61 -12.12
CA ALA A 69 18.91 -42.70 -10.66
C ALA A 69 20.18 -42.23 -9.92
N SER A 70 21.38 -42.25 -10.53
CA SER A 70 22.60 -41.84 -9.81
C SER A 70 22.99 -40.36 -9.99
N ARG A 71 22.52 -39.69 -11.04
CA ARG A 71 22.80 -38.25 -11.28
C ARG A 71 21.74 -37.32 -10.70
N SER A 72 20.51 -37.79 -10.44
CA SER A 72 19.43 -36.93 -9.96
C SER A 72 19.61 -36.50 -8.50
N MET A 73 20.24 -37.31 -7.64
CA MET A 73 20.44 -36.95 -6.22
C MET A 73 21.34 -35.72 -6.04
N HIS A 74 22.39 -35.58 -6.86
CA HIS A 74 23.26 -34.40 -6.79
C HIS A 74 22.56 -33.14 -7.33
N ALA A 75 21.80 -33.26 -8.43
CA ALA A 75 21.05 -32.12 -8.97
C ALA A 75 19.91 -31.67 -8.03
N TRP A 76 19.27 -32.62 -7.34
CA TRP A 76 18.24 -32.31 -6.34
C TRP A 76 18.83 -31.66 -5.08
N GLY A 77 20.00 -32.14 -4.63
CA GLY A 77 20.76 -31.51 -3.55
C GLY A 77 21.16 -30.08 -3.86
N VAL A 78 21.68 -29.81 -5.06
CA VAL A 78 22.07 -28.44 -5.49
C VAL A 78 20.84 -27.51 -5.56
N ARG A 79 19.67 -28.01 -5.97
CA ARG A 79 18.44 -27.21 -6.00
C ARG A 79 17.91 -26.88 -4.61
N ILE A 80 17.96 -27.82 -3.67
CA ILE A 80 17.54 -27.59 -2.28
C ILE A 80 18.51 -26.62 -1.58
N VAL A 81 19.82 -26.79 -1.79
CA VAL A 81 20.85 -25.89 -1.25
C VAL A 81 20.72 -24.48 -1.83
N GLY A 82 20.45 -24.36 -3.13
CA GLY A 82 20.20 -23.06 -3.77
C GLY A 82 18.96 -22.35 -3.22
N ALA A 83 17.85 -23.07 -3.06
CA ALA A 83 16.63 -22.53 -2.48
C ALA A 83 16.81 -22.08 -1.02
N LEU A 84 17.53 -22.88 -0.22
CA LEU A 84 17.87 -22.52 1.17
C LEU A 84 18.80 -21.31 1.25
N ALA A 85 19.75 -21.15 0.32
CA ALA A 85 20.64 -19.99 0.28
C ALA A 85 19.88 -18.69 -0.04
N ILE A 86 18.94 -18.73 -0.99
CA ILE A 86 18.07 -17.58 -1.30
C ILE A 86 17.18 -17.25 -0.10
N LEU A 87 16.57 -18.25 0.52
CA LEU A 87 15.73 -18.06 1.72
C LEU A 87 16.55 -17.46 2.87
N ALA A 88 17.77 -17.95 3.10
CA ALA A 88 18.67 -17.42 4.13
C ALA A 88 19.12 -15.99 3.83
N MET A 89 19.32 -15.63 2.56
CA MET A 89 19.66 -14.27 2.16
C MET A 89 18.49 -13.30 2.37
N VAL A 90 17.26 -13.69 2.01
CA VAL A 90 16.05 -12.88 2.22
C VAL A 90 15.74 -12.73 3.70
N CYS A 91 15.74 -13.83 4.47
CA CYS A 91 15.53 -13.79 5.92
C CYS A 91 16.65 -13.02 6.63
N GLY A 92 17.90 -13.20 6.21
CA GLY A 92 19.05 -12.45 6.72
C GLY A 92 18.93 -10.96 6.47
N GLY A 93 18.56 -10.54 5.25
CA GLY A 93 18.34 -9.13 4.91
C GLY A 93 17.25 -8.49 5.76
N VAL A 94 16.09 -9.13 5.89
CA VAL A 94 14.96 -8.62 6.69
C VAL A 94 15.28 -8.56 8.19
N LEU A 95 16.04 -9.53 8.71
CA LEU A 95 16.43 -9.54 10.12
C LEU A 95 17.56 -8.55 10.43
N LEU A 96 18.52 -8.35 9.52
CA LEU A 96 19.54 -7.32 9.69
C LEU A 96 18.94 -5.92 9.58
N ASP A 97 18.05 -5.67 8.61
CA ASP A 97 17.38 -4.38 8.43
C ASP A 97 16.54 -3.99 9.67
N ARG A 98 15.81 -4.95 10.23
CA ARG A 98 15.10 -4.77 11.52
C ARG A 98 16.02 -4.57 12.72
N ASN A 99 17.24 -5.10 12.69
CA ASN A 99 18.20 -4.94 13.78
C ASN A 99 18.95 -3.59 13.69
N THR A 100 19.23 -3.08 12.48
CA THR A 100 19.79 -1.74 12.28
C THR A 100 18.79 -0.62 12.55
N ALA A 101 17.49 -0.85 12.36
CA ALA A 101 16.44 0.12 12.69
C ALA A 101 16.20 0.32 14.21
N ARG A 102 16.83 -0.48 15.09
CA ARG A 102 16.81 -0.29 16.56
C ARG A 102 18.15 0.21 17.11
N LYS A 103 18.69 1.30 16.55
CA LYS A 103 19.24 2.31 17.46
C LYS A 103 18.08 3.09 18.05
N LEU A 104 17.41 2.45 19.01
CA LEU A 104 16.56 3.16 19.96
C LEU A 104 17.51 4.10 20.71
N ILE A 105 17.55 5.36 20.27
CA ILE A 105 17.82 6.46 21.19
C ILE A 105 16.82 6.21 22.32
N HIS A 106 17.29 5.81 23.51
CA HIS A 106 16.44 5.86 24.69
C HIS A 106 16.07 7.35 24.84
N PRO A 107 14.80 7.74 24.61
CA PRO A 107 14.41 9.05 25.09
C PRO A 107 14.65 9.03 26.60
N ALA A 108 15.26 10.09 27.11
CA ALA A 108 15.24 10.37 28.54
C ALA A 108 13.79 10.20 29.04
N PRO A 109 13.55 9.86 30.32
CA PRO A 109 12.19 9.72 30.84
C PRO A 109 11.43 11.04 30.63
N VAL A 110 10.68 11.11 29.54
CA VAL A 110 9.80 12.22 29.18
C VAL A 110 8.61 12.11 30.12
N SER A 111 8.34 13.18 30.86
CA SER A 111 7.19 13.22 31.75
C SER A 111 5.90 13.09 30.94
N ASP A 112 4.87 12.42 31.47
CA ASP A 112 3.59 12.27 30.77
C ASP A 112 3.00 13.62 30.31
N SER A 113 3.26 14.70 31.06
CA SER A 113 2.89 16.07 30.68
C SER A 113 3.54 16.57 29.40
N GLU A 114 4.75 16.12 29.12
CA GLU A 114 5.55 16.55 27.96
C GLU A 114 5.19 15.71 26.72
N LEU A 115 4.82 14.44 26.92
CA LEU A 115 4.14 13.61 25.90
C LEU A 115 2.80 14.20 25.47
N LEU A 116 1.98 14.65 26.43
CA LEU A 116 0.68 15.26 26.13
C LEU A 116 0.81 16.58 25.36
N ASN A 117 1.80 17.40 25.70
CA ASN A 117 2.07 18.64 24.96
C ASN A 117 2.57 18.34 23.53
N GLN A 118 3.42 17.33 23.36
CA GLN A 118 3.93 16.96 22.03
C GLN A 118 2.82 16.44 21.11
N VAL A 119 1.89 15.62 21.64
CA VAL A 119 0.72 15.16 20.87
C VAL A 119 -0.22 16.31 20.54
N GLN A 120 -0.41 17.27 21.46
CA GLN A 120 -1.23 18.45 21.22
C GLN A 120 -0.63 19.36 20.14
N ASP A 121 0.69 19.51 20.11
CA ASP A 121 1.40 20.24 19.07
C ASP A 121 1.30 19.54 17.71
N GLU A 122 1.51 18.21 17.65
CA GLU A 122 1.34 17.42 16.40
C GLU A 122 -0.10 17.51 15.86
N LEU A 123 -1.12 17.44 16.72
CA LEU A 123 -2.52 17.59 16.33
C LEU A 123 -2.88 19.00 15.85
N SER A 124 -2.13 20.02 16.30
CA SER A 124 -2.37 21.42 15.93
C SER A 124 -1.66 21.79 14.62
N ASP A 125 -0.53 21.16 14.33
CA ASP A 125 0.28 21.41 13.13
C ASP A 125 -0.23 20.58 11.92
N ASP A 126 -0.64 19.33 12.15
CA ASP A 126 -1.25 18.45 11.13
C ASP A 126 -2.78 18.46 11.24
N SER A 127 -3.41 19.61 10.98
CA SER A 127 -4.83 19.61 10.60
C SER A 127 -4.93 19.16 9.14
N PRO A 128 -5.28 17.88 8.84
CA PRO A 128 -5.35 17.40 7.48
C PRO A 128 -6.34 18.24 6.68
N ALA A 129 -5.99 18.58 5.43
CA ALA A 129 -6.90 19.28 4.50
C ALA A 129 -8.28 18.60 4.37
N ALA A 130 -8.38 17.31 4.74
CA ALA A 130 -9.63 16.56 4.84
C ALA A 130 -10.60 17.02 5.96
N LEU A 131 -10.12 17.75 6.99
CA LEU A 131 -10.93 18.33 8.06
C LEU A 131 -11.34 19.79 7.79
N ALA A 132 -10.85 20.42 6.71
CA ALA A 132 -11.32 21.74 6.27
C ALA A 132 -12.87 21.84 6.13
N PRO A 133 -13.60 20.81 5.65
CA PRO A 133 -15.06 20.87 5.60
C PRO A 133 -15.72 20.84 6.99
N ALA A 134 -15.06 20.25 7.99
CA ALA A 134 -15.59 20.19 9.36
C ALA A 134 -15.51 21.55 10.06
N GLY A 135 -14.50 22.36 9.76
CA GLY A 135 -14.41 23.75 10.20
C GLY A 135 -15.57 24.59 9.66
N TYR A 136 -15.87 24.46 8.37
CA TYR A 136 -17.02 25.14 7.74
C TYR A 136 -18.36 24.77 8.41
N LEU A 137 -18.54 23.48 8.75
CA LEU A 137 -19.74 23.01 9.46
C LEU A 137 -19.84 23.53 10.90
N ALA A 138 -18.71 23.72 11.59
CA ALA A 138 -18.69 24.29 12.94
C ALA A 138 -19.03 25.78 12.91
N ASP A 139 -18.47 26.53 11.96
CA ASP A 139 -18.75 27.97 11.78
C ASP A 139 -20.23 28.21 11.40
N GLU A 140 -20.80 27.36 10.53
CA GLU A 140 -22.21 27.43 10.15
C GLU A 140 -23.14 27.14 11.34
N ARG A 141 -22.79 26.15 12.18
CA ARG A 141 -23.53 25.86 13.41
C ARG A 141 -23.55 27.06 14.35
N ASP A 142 -22.41 27.71 14.57
CA ASP A 142 -22.31 28.81 15.52
C ASP A 142 -23.07 30.04 15.01
N ALA A 143 -23.02 30.31 13.70
CA ALA A 143 -23.87 31.33 13.05
C ALA A 143 -25.37 31.04 13.22
N ILE A 144 -25.80 29.76 13.14
CA ILE A 144 -27.21 29.38 13.39
C ILE A 144 -27.59 29.59 14.86
N LEU A 145 -26.69 29.30 15.81
CA LEU A 145 -26.95 29.51 17.23
C LEU A 145 -27.05 31.00 17.60
N GLU A 146 -26.26 31.86 16.95
CA GLU A 146 -26.36 33.32 17.12
C GLU A 146 -27.62 33.91 16.45
N THR A 147 -28.03 33.36 15.31
CA THR A 147 -29.17 33.88 14.54
C THR A 147 -30.51 33.28 14.96
N THR A 148 -30.54 32.19 15.73
CA THR A 148 -31.78 31.62 16.28
C THR A 148 -32.26 32.51 17.44
N PRO A 149 -33.29 33.36 17.24
CA PRO A 149 -33.87 34.10 18.33
C PRO A 149 -34.49 33.06 19.25
N GLN A 150 -34.14 33.09 20.55
CA GLN A 150 -34.84 32.30 21.55
C GLN A 150 -36.33 32.54 21.39
N THR A 151 -37.04 31.57 20.80
CA THR A 151 -38.49 31.56 20.78
C THR A 151 -38.89 31.22 22.21
N GLN A 152 -38.94 32.27 23.02
CA GLN A 152 -39.37 32.24 24.40
C GLN A 152 -40.74 31.55 24.42
N PRO A 153 -40.92 30.44 25.15
CA PRO A 153 -42.22 29.81 25.24
C PRO A 153 -43.17 30.83 25.86
N GLN A 154 -44.10 31.32 25.05
CA GLN A 154 -45.18 32.17 25.52
C GLN A 154 -45.88 31.40 26.62
N GLN A 155 -45.69 31.91 27.84
CA GLN A 155 -46.31 31.45 29.06
C GLN A 155 -47.82 31.69 28.92
N GLY A 156 -48.50 30.71 28.34
CA GLY A 156 -49.95 30.66 28.19
C GLY A 156 -50.59 30.52 29.57
N ARG A 157 -50.82 31.67 30.19
CA ARG A 157 -51.68 31.84 31.35
C ARG A 157 -53.10 32.06 30.82
N HIS A 158 -54.00 31.10 31.04
CA HIS A 158 -55.41 31.34 31.39
C HIS A 158 -56.06 30.02 31.84
#